data_AF-A0A1B9AKU8-F1
#
_entry.id   AF-A0A1B9AKU8-F1
#
_cell.length_a   1.000
_cell.length_b   1.000
_cell.length_c   1.000
_cell.angle_alpha   90.00
_cell.angle_beta   90.00
_cell.angle_gamma   90.00
#
_symmetry.space_group_name_H-M   'P 1'
#
loop_
_entity.id
_entity.type
_entity.pdbx_description
1 polymer ?
#
loop_
_entity_poly.entity_id
_entity_poly.type
_entity_poly.pdbx_seq_one_letter_code
_entity_poly.pdbx_strand_id
1 'polypeptide(L)'
;MEVEVKGLEEILKNLARMNVEEELENKALNKAGEITRDAIRIEAPVKRGILKENIKLKRPKNGEVLVHTDKAYHAHLIEGGRSGGSTMAMKKGKLQRVTWGPMAPNPFFTRGFETSKGPAKDAMITELKKGLGL
;
A
#
# COMPACT_ATOMS: atom_id res chain seq x y z
N MET A 1 4.10 -9.01 24.73
CA MET A 1 2.87 -8.46 25.34
C MET A 1 1.96 -8.08 24.18
N GLU A 2 1.03 -8.95 23.82
CA GLU A 2 0.32 -8.97 22.53
C GLU A 2 -1.16 -8.58 22.74
N VAL A 3 -1.39 -7.50 23.49
CA VAL A 3 -2.70 -7.19 24.09
C VAL A 3 -3.47 -6.12 23.30
N GLU A 4 -2.82 -5.34 22.44
CA GLU A 4 -3.48 -4.19 21.78
C GLU A 4 -4.33 -4.57 20.56
N VAL A 5 -3.94 -5.60 19.81
CA VAL A 5 -4.57 -5.92 18.51
C VAL A 5 -5.99 -6.49 18.66
N LYS A 6 -6.27 -7.25 19.73
CA LYS A 6 -7.58 -7.84 19.99
C LYS A 6 -8.64 -6.80 20.35
N GLY A 7 -8.29 -5.81 21.18
CA GLY A 7 -9.22 -4.72 21.52
C GLY A 7 -9.55 -3.84 20.31
N LEU A 8 -8.61 -3.67 19.39
CA LEU A 8 -8.79 -2.87 18.16
C LEU A 8 -9.84 -3.46 17.20
N GLU A 9 -9.84 -4.78 17.02
CA GLU A 9 -10.83 -5.45 16.15
C GLU A 9 -12.24 -5.40 16.73
N GLU A 10 -12.36 -5.48 18.05
CA GLU A 10 -13.63 -5.40 18.75
C GLU A 10 -14.20 -3.97 18.68
N ILE A 11 -13.34 -2.96 18.82
CA ILE A 11 -13.68 -1.56 18.60
C ILE A 11 -14.17 -1.33 17.16
N LEU A 12 -13.51 -1.89 16.15
CA LEU A 12 -13.93 -1.77 14.75
C LEU A 12 -15.27 -2.47 14.47
N LYS A 13 -15.50 -3.66 15.04
CA LYS A 13 -16.80 -4.34 14.92
C LYS A 13 -17.93 -3.55 15.58
N ASN A 14 -17.64 -2.88 16.69
CA ASN A 14 -18.60 -2.03 17.37
C ASN A 14 -18.83 -0.71 16.60
N LEU A 15 -17.78 -0.09 16.06
CA LEU A 15 -17.85 1.09 15.20
C LEU A 15 -18.62 0.82 13.91
N ALA A 16 -18.38 -0.31 13.24
CA ALA A 16 -19.11 -0.72 12.04
C ALA A 16 -20.61 -0.96 12.30
N ARG A 17 -21.02 -1.12 13.56
CA ARG A 17 -22.42 -1.25 14.00
C ARG A 17 -23.03 0.07 14.45
N MET A 18 -22.22 1.11 14.67
CA MET A 18 -22.70 2.44 14.98
C MET A 18 -22.94 3.18 13.66
N ASN A 19 -24.07 3.88 13.55
CA ASN A 19 -24.26 4.88 12.49
C ASN A 19 -23.32 6.06 12.78
N VAL A 20 -22.06 5.92 12.39
CA VAL A 20 -21.07 6.99 12.44
C VAL A 20 -21.50 8.07 11.45
N GLU A 21 -21.36 9.33 11.83
CA GLU A 21 -21.64 10.44 10.94
C GLU A 21 -20.69 10.40 9.73
N GLU A 22 -21.24 10.60 8.53
CA GLU A 22 -20.51 10.44 7.27
C GLU A 22 -19.25 11.34 7.21
N GLU A 23 -19.32 12.53 7.80
CA GLU A 23 -18.18 13.45 7.87
C GLU A 23 -17.02 12.87 8.70
N LEU A 24 -17.34 12.25 9.83
CA LEU A 24 -16.36 11.64 10.72
C LEU A 24 -15.74 10.41 10.08
N GLU A 25 -16.55 9.56 9.44
CA GLU A 25 -16.08 8.42 8.67
C GLU A 25 -15.15 8.85 7.54
N ASN A 26 -15.56 9.85 6.75
CA ASN A 26 -14.76 10.39 5.65
C ASN A 26 -13.43 10.97 6.14
N LYS A 27 -13.41 11.63 7.31
CA LYS A 27 -12.19 12.15 7.92
C LYS A 27 -11.23 11.02 8.31
N ALA A 28 -11.75 9.98 8.96
CA ALA A 28 -10.97 8.82 9.36
C ALA A 28 -10.39 8.06 8.16
N LEU A 29 -11.21 7.85 7.11
CA LEU A 29 -10.80 7.22 5.86
C LEU A 29 -9.73 8.03 5.12
N ASN A 30 -9.87 9.36 5.06
CA ASN A 30 -8.85 10.23 4.47
C ASN A 30 -7.51 10.10 5.21
N LYS A 31 -7.53 10.09 6.55
CA LYS A 31 -6.30 9.96 7.35
C LYS A 31 -5.59 8.63 7.11
N ALA A 32 -6.34 7.53 7.10
CA ALA A 32 -5.81 6.20 6.78
C ALA A 32 -5.25 6.14 5.34
N GLY A 33 -5.97 6.75 4.41
CA GLY A 33 -5.60 6.86 3.01
C GLY A 33 -4.31 7.66 2.79
N GLU A 34 -4.10 8.77 3.51
CA GLU A 34 -2.88 9.57 3.46
C GLU A 34 -1.64 8.78 3.87
N ILE A 35 -1.73 8.03 4.98
CA ILE A 35 -0.64 7.19 5.48
C ILE A 35 -0.28 6.12 4.45
N THR A 36 -1.31 5.45 3.93
CA THR A 36 -1.15 4.42 2.89
C THR A 36 -0.51 4.99 1.63
N ARG A 37 -0.99 6.15 1.16
CA ARG A 37 -0.44 6.87 0.01
C ARG A 37 1.05 7.17 0.21
N ASP A 38 1.42 7.70 1.37
CA ASP A 38 2.79 8.12 1.63
C ASP A 38 3.75 6.93 1.73
N ALA A 39 3.31 5.82 2.32
CA ALA A 39 4.07 4.56 2.30
C ALA A 39 4.28 4.03 0.88
N ILE A 40 3.24 4.05 0.04
CA ILE A 40 3.35 3.66 -1.38
C ILE A 40 4.33 4.58 -2.14
N ARG A 41 4.34 5.89 -1.85
CA ARG A 41 5.29 6.85 -2.44
C ARG A 41 6.75 6.59 -2.03
N ILE A 42 6.97 6.11 -0.81
CA ILE A 42 8.32 5.73 -0.34
C ILE A 42 8.82 4.51 -1.12
N GLU A 43 7.97 3.50 -1.25
CA GLU A 43 8.26 2.24 -1.96
C GLU A 43 8.37 2.39 -3.48
N ALA A 44 7.77 3.45 -4.04
CA ALA A 44 7.74 3.68 -5.49
C ALA A 44 9.15 3.78 -6.11
N PRO A 45 9.48 2.94 -7.10
CA PRO A 45 10.78 2.90 -7.73
C PRO A 45 10.93 4.08 -8.69
N VAL A 46 11.65 5.13 -8.31
CA VAL A 46 11.91 6.26 -9.23
C VAL A 46 13.27 6.89 -9.01
N LYS A 47 14.05 7.01 -10.10
CA LYS A 47 15.24 7.89 -10.17
C LYS A 47 14.93 9.24 -10.83
N ARG A 48 13.96 9.29 -11.77
CA ARG A 48 13.43 10.49 -12.48
C ARG A 48 12.00 10.22 -12.99
N GLY A 49 11.15 11.23 -13.10
CA GLY A 49 9.80 11.14 -13.67
C GLY A 49 8.68 11.51 -12.69
N ILE A 50 7.43 11.41 -13.14
CA ILE A 50 6.24 11.94 -12.43
C ILE A 50 5.52 10.90 -11.53
N LEU A 51 6.08 9.70 -11.35
CA LEU A 51 5.39 8.61 -10.65
C LEU A 51 5.04 8.97 -9.19
N LYS A 52 6.02 9.39 -8.37
CA LYS A 52 5.78 9.77 -6.97
C LYS A 52 4.78 10.89 -6.80
N GLU A 53 4.68 11.81 -7.77
CA GLU A 53 3.77 12.94 -7.77
C GLU A 53 2.34 12.57 -8.16
N ASN A 54 2.19 11.47 -8.91
CA ASN A 54 0.89 10.99 -9.39
C ASN A 54 0.30 9.87 -8.54
N ILE A 55 0.98 9.40 -7.49
CA ILE A 55 0.37 8.56 -6.46
C ILE A 55 -0.55 9.45 -5.61
N LYS A 56 -1.84 9.39 -5.91
CA LYS A 56 -2.87 10.28 -5.36
C LYS A 56 -3.90 9.50 -4.58
N LEU A 57 -4.48 10.20 -3.60
CA LEU A 57 -5.64 9.74 -2.86
C LEU A 57 -6.91 10.24 -3.55
N LYS A 58 -7.84 9.34 -3.84
CA LYS A 58 -9.18 9.68 -4.27
C LYS A 58 -10.06 9.92 -3.04
N ARG A 59 -10.96 10.90 -3.13
CA ARG A 59 -11.91 11.19 -2.05
C ARG A 59 -12.70 9.93 -1.66
N PRO A 60 -12.99 9.72 -0.37
CA PRO A 60 -13.79 8.61 0.09
C PRO A 60 -15.15 8.60 -0.61
N LYS A 61 -15.61 7.40 -0.97
CA LYS A 61 -16.94 7.18 -1.52
C LYS A 61 -17.40 5.78 -1.12
N ASN A 62 -18.64 5.66 -0.63
CA ASN A 62 -19.23 4.39 -0.22
C ASN A 62 -18.39 3.64 0.84
N GLY A 63 -17.82 4.35 1.83
CA GLY A 63 -17.01 3.75 2.89
C GLY A 63 -15.59 3.32 2.47
N GLU A 64 -15.16 3.65 1.25
CA GLU A 64 -13.85 3.26 0.73
C GLU A 64 -13.00 4.46 0.31
N VAL A 65 -11.69 4.34 0.49
CA VAL A 65 -10.70 5.30 -0.02
C VAL A 65 -9.71 4.58 -0.94
N LEU A 66 -9.35 5.20 -2.06
CA LEU A 66 -8.53 4.58 -3.10
C LEU A 66 -7.24 5.37 -3.33
N VAL A 67 -6.11 4.67 -3.35
CA VAL A 67 -4.82 5.22 -3.78
C VAL A 67 -4.52 4.74 -5.19
N HIS A 68 -4.18 5.64 -6.12
CA HIS A 68 -3.96 5.32 -7.52
C HIS A 68 -2.83 6.15 -8.14
N THR A 69 -2.34 5.78 -9.32
CA THR A 69 -1.21 6.46 -10.01
C THR A 69 -1.61 7.56 -11.00
N ASP A 70 -2.86 8.04 -10.95
CA ASP A 70 -3.41 9.11 -11.80
C ASP A 70 -2.91 9.06 -13.26
N LYS A 71 -2.14 10.07 -13.71
CA LYS A 71 -1.61 10.19 -15.07
C LYS A 71 -0.40 9.28 -15.35
N ALA A 72 0.20 8.69 -14.32
CA ALA A 72 1.26 7.70 -14.44
C ALA A 72 0.66 6.30 -14.63
N TYR A 73 -0.24 6.15 -15.59
CA TYR A 73 -0.98 4.91 -15.80
C TYR A 73 -0.05 3.76 -16.17
N HIS A 74 1.06 3.96 -16.88
CA HIS A 74 2.04 2.88 -17.16
C HIS A 74 2.95 2.50 -15.98
N ALA A 75 2.84 3.14 -14.83
CA ALA A 75 3.77 2.93 -13.73
C ALA A 75 3.69 1.54 -13.08
N HIS A 76 2.58 0.83 -13.26
CA HIS A 76 2.44 -0.56 -12.83
C HIS A 76 3.18 -1.56 -13.75
N LEU A 77 3.66 -1.13 -14.92
CA LEU A 77 4.27 -2.03 -15.92
C LEU A 77 5.72 -2.43 -15.59
N ILE A 78 6.39 -1.81 -14.61
CA ILE A 78 7.80 -2.08 -14.26
C ILE A 78 7.93 -2.80 -12.91
N GLU A 79 6.99 -3.66 -12.57
CA GLU A 79 7.07 -4.51 -11.38
C GLU A 79 7.12 -5.99 -11.80
N GLY A 80 8.06 -6.28 -12.70
CA GLY A 80 8.20 -7.60 -13.31
C GLY A 80 8.85 -8.62 -12.39
N GLY A 81 8.15 -9.73 -12.17
CA GLY A 81 8.80 -11.00 -11.84
C GLY A 81 9.52 -11.57 -13.08
N ARG A 82 10.41 -12.54 -12.88
CA ARG A 82 11.05 -13.28 -13.98
C ARG A 82 10.85 -14.77 -13.79
N SER A 83 10.62 -15.51 -14.88
CA SER A 83 10.71 -16.97 -14.87
C SER A 83 12.17 -17.43 -14.71
N GLY A 84 12.36 -18.58 -14.09
CA GLY A 84 13.67 -19.24 -14.05
C GLY A 84 14.08 -19.70 -15.46
N GLY A 85 15.37 -19.72 -15.72
CA GLY A 85 15.89 -20.07 -17.04
C GLY A 85 17.38 -20.34 -17.06
N SER A 86 17.86 -20.80 -18.21
CA SER A 86 19.28 -20.96 -18.46
C SER A 86 19.61 -20.59 -19.89
N THR A 87 20.76 -19.94 -20.10
CA THR A 87 21.30 -19.68 -21.43
C THR A 87 22.81 -19.92 -21.45
N MET A 88 23.39 -20.03 -22.65
CA MET A 88 24.84 -20.04 -22.81
C MET A 88 25.32 -18.61 -22.99
N ALA A 89 26.18 -18.14 -22.10
CA ALA A 89 26.76 -16.81 -22.16
C ALA A 89 28.28 -16.88 -22.13
N MET A 90 28.93 -15.99 -22.90
CA MET A 90 30.37 -15.79 -22.82
C MET A 90 30.73 -15.19 -21.45
N LYS A 91 31.48 -15.93 -20.64
CA LYS A 91 31.98 -15.46 -19.35
C LYS A 91 33.48 -15.72 -19.29
N LYS A 92 34.28 -14.65 -19.17
CA LYS A 92 35.76 -14.70 -19.20
C LYS A 92 36.31 -15.45 -20.44
N GLY A 93 35.76 -15.18 -21.62
CA GLY A 93 36.22 -15.77 -22.89
C GLY A 93 35.87 -17.24 -23.11
N LYS A 94 35.09 -17.87 -22.23
CA LYS A 94 34.57 -19.23 -22.40
C LYS A 94 33.05 -19.21 -22.43
N LEU A 95 32.46 -20.04 -23.30
CA LEU A 95 31.02 -20.30 -23.28
C LEU A 95 30.68 -21.03 -21.98
N GLN A 96 29.86 -20.42 -21.13
CA GLN A 96 29.42 -21.01 -19.87
C GLN A 96 27.91 -21.01 -19.81
N ARG A 97 27.33 -22.09 -19.26
CA ARG A 97 25.91 -22.15 -18.94
C ARG A 97 25.65 -21.24 -17.75
N VAL A 98 24.79 -20.24 -17.93
CA VAL A 98 24.32 -19.36 -16.87
C VAL A 98 22.87 -19.70 -16.59
N THR A 99 22.59 -20.05 -15.35
CA THR A 99 21.25 -20.33 -14.81
C THR A 99 20.81 -19.19 -13.91
N TRP A 100 19.51 -18.94 -13.88
CA TRP A 100 18.89 -18.06 -12.91
C TRP A 100 17.57 -18.64 -12.40
N GLY A 101 17.29 -18.38 -11.11
CA GLY A 101 16.04 -18.77 -10.49
C GLY A 101 14.87 -17.85 -10.85
N PRO A 102 13.63 -18.33 -10.67
CA PRO A 102 12.45 -17.49 -10.77
C PRO A 102 12.48 -16.40 -9.68
N MET A 103 11.90 -15.24 -9.99
CA MET A 103 11.69 -14.15 -9.05
C MET A 103 10.22 -13.75 -9.12
N ALA A 104 9.52 -13.80 -7.99
CA ALA A 104 8.15 -13.33 -7.92
C ALA A 104 8.10 -11.82 -8.21
N PRO A 105 7.01 -11.33 -8.82
CA PRO A 105 6.73 -9.89 -8.86
C PRO A 105 6.80 -9.32 -7.44
N ASN A 106 7.39 -8.15 -7.31
CA ASN A 106 7.46 -7.45 -6.03
C ASN A 106 6.83 -6.06 -6.20
N PRO A 107 5.50 -5.93 -6.09
CA PRO A 107 4.83 -4.68 -6.36
C PRO A 107 4.97 -3.65 -5.23
N PHE A 108 5.33 -2.41 -5.55
CA PHE A 108 5.54 -1.31 -4.61
C PHE A 108 4.24 -0.85 -3.98
N PHE A 109 3.11 -0.98 -4.70
CA PHE A 109 1.78 -0.77 -4.12
C PHE A 109 1.52 -1.76 -2.99
N THR A 110 1.80 -3.04 -3.22
CA THR A 110 1.61 -4.08 -2.21
C THR A 110 2.54 -3.86 -1.02
N ARG A 111 3.83 -3.58 -1.24
CA ARG A 111 4.75 -3.29 -0.13
C ARG A 111 4.32 -2.06 0.68
N GLY A 112 3.95 -0.98 0.00
CA GLY A 112 3.47 0.24 0.64
C GLY A 112 2.21 0.00 1.47
N PHE A 113 1.26 -0.78 0.95
CA PHE A 113 0.07 -1.18 1.69
C PHE A 113 0.41 -2.04 2.91
N GLU A 114 1.20 -3.10 2.74
CA GLU A 114 1.54 -4.04 3.81
C GLU A 114 2.30 -3.38 4.96
N THR A 115 3.14 -2.40 4.68
CA THR A 115 3.90 -1.64 5.69
C THR A 115 3.03 -0.59 6.40
N SER A 116 1.99 -0.07 5.74
CA SER A 116 1.13 0.98 6.30
C SER A 116 -0.16 0.50 6.93
N LYS A 117 -0.60 -0.74 6.67
CA LYS A 117 -1.91 -1.25 7.13
C LYS A 117 -2.14 -1.13 8.64
N GLY A 118 -1.11 -1.34 9.47
CA GLY A 118 -1.19 -1.18 10.93
C GLY A 118 -1.35 0.30 11.31
N PRO A 119 -0.36 1.16 10.97
CA PRO A 119 -0.43 2.59 11.25
C PRO A 119 -1.68 3.28 10.69
N ALA A 120 -2.13 2.89 9.49
CA ALA A 120 -3.35 3.41 8.88
C ALA A 120 -4.60 3.01 9.68
N LYS A 121 -4.68 1.77 10.15
CA LYS A 121 -5.75 1.28 11.03
C LYS A 121 -5.76 2.05 12.36
N ASP A 122 -4.61 2.25 12.98
CA ASP A 122 -4.49 2.96 14.26
C ASP A 122 -4.90 4.43 14.13
N ALA A 123 -4.49 5.10 13.05
CA ALA A 123 -4.87 6.48 12.76
C ALA A 123 -6.37 6.62 12.50
N MET A 124 -6.96 5.68 11.75
CA MET A 124 -8.41 5.65 11.51
C MET A 124 -9.18 5.57 12.83
N ILE A 125 -8.79 4.65 13.71
CA ILE A 125 -9.44 4.45 15.00
C ILE A 125 -9.26 5.66 15.90
N THR A 126 -8.07 6.28 15.88
CA THR A 126 -7.80 7.49 16.64
C THR A 126 -8.72 8.64 16.22
N GLU A 127 -8.94 8.84 14.91
CA GLU A 127 -9.87 9.87 14.43
C GLU A 127 -11.33 9.55 14.78
N LEU A 128 -11.75 8.28 14.67
CA LEU A 128 -13.09 7.85 15.07
C LEU A 128 -13.34 8.06 16.57
N LYS A 129 -12.40 7.67 17.43
CA LYS A 129 -12.50 7.88 18.89
C LYS A 129 -12.64 9.36 19.24
N LYS A 130 -11.77 10.21 18.67
CA LYS A 130 -11.84 11.66 18.86
C LYS A 130 -13.20 12.25 18.47
N GLY A 131 -13.74 11.83 17.32
CA GLY A 131 -15.03 12.34 16.84
C GLY A 131 -16.23 11.83 17.64
N LEU A 132 -16.10 10.66 18.26
CA LEU A 132 -17.12 10.10 19.17
C LEU A 132 -16.95 10.54 20.62
N GLY A 133 -15.92 11.33 20.95
CA GLY A 133 -15.64 11.78 22.31
C GLY A 133 -15.14 10.68 23.27
N LEU A 134 -14.47 9.65 22.73
CA LEU A 134 -13.92 8.49 23.43
C LEU A 134 -12.41 8.54 23.63
#